data_AF-A0AAX2AJ83-F1
#
_entry.id   AF-A0AAX2AJ83-F1
#
_cell.length_a   1.000
_cell.length_b   1.000
_cell.length_c   1.000
_cell.angle_alpha   90.00
_cell.angle_beta   90.00
_cell.angle_gamma   90.00
#
_symmetry.space_group_name_H-M   'P 1'
#
loop_
_entity.id
_entity.type
_entity.pdbx_description
1 polymer ?
#
loop_
_entity_poly.entity_id
_entity_poly.type
_entity_poly.pdbx_seq_one_letter_code
_entity_poly.pdbx_strand_id
1 'polypeptide(L)'
;MIKNDLNIEISVFTYRNFLLKYFKKSYEEHNINKVFINSKHIILQLILNENFNDSKKIYNFLLNEGSLKIVKNDNNSVISYINFCRKLEEFVNSKNLLVNIIEENTQEELNIQNNIQDSEIVEILDNTKRIDIELIDGSFETHNISFLKNYYLVEEFSGKKFDFIEKNLYLIPSFDEGKVFDFKMIKKLIKDTKLMPEYSLVLHDNSNTDAKIYIYRYINGDLIFLDSFSSILIVDILDLINLALKKFLNLYKIYFDKENKYIKYTNA
;
A
#
# COMPACT_ATOMS: atom_id res chain seq x y z
N MET A 1 -11.59 15.91 -22.19
CA MET A 1 -11.52 17.19 -22.94
C MET A 1 -10.40 18.08 -22.42
N ILE A 2 -10.40 18.55 -21.16
CA ILE A 2 -9.37 19.48 -20.63
C ILE A 2 -7.91 19.01 -20.80
N LYS A 3 -7.64 17.70 -20.68
CA LYS A 3 -6.27 17.13 -20.78
C LYS A 3 -5.65 17.24 -22.18
N ASN A 4 -6.47 17.16 -23.24
CA ASN A 4 -6.00 17.24 -24.62
C ASN A 4 -5.82 18.69 -25.08
N ASP A 5 -6.58 19.62 -24.50
CA ASP A 5 -6.58 21.03 -24.92
C ASP A 5 -5.42 21.85 -24.32
N LEU A 6 -4.86 21.40 -23.19
CA LEU A 6 -3.82 22.16 -22.47
C LEU A 6 -2.41 21.59 -22.63
N ASN A 7 -2.26 20.33 -23.05
CA ASN A 7 -0.95 19.67 -23.19
C ASN A 7 -0.09 19.78 -21.91
N ILE A 8 -0.74 19.75 -20.73
CA ILE A 8 -0.09 19.79 -19.41
C ILE A 8 -0.22 18.41 -18.78
N GLU A 9 0.90 17.79 -18.45
CA GLU A 9 0.95 16.62 -17.58
C GLU A 9 0.67 17.05 -16.13
N ILE A 10 -0.60 16.99 -15.73
CA ILE A 10 -1.00 17.24 -14.34
C ILE A 10 -0.87 15.93 -13.57
N SER A 11 0.00 15.88 -12.56
CA SER A 11 0.14 14.72 -11.70
C SER A 11 -1.18 14.38 -10.99
N VAL A 12 -1.42 13.09 -10.71
CA VAL A 12 -2.63 12.62 -10.02
C VAL A 12 -2.83 13.32 -8.67
N PHE A 13 -1.74 13.64 -7.96
CA PHE A 13 -1.78 14.41 -6.72
C PHE A 13 -2.23 15.86 -6.94
N THR A 14 -1.72 16.53 -7.98
CA THR A 14 -2.15 17.88 -8.34
C THR A 14 -3.61 17.89 -8.76
N TYR A 15 -4.04 16.89 -9.53
CA TYR A 15 -5.44 16.73 -9.91
C TYR A 15 -6.34 16.41 -8.71
N ARG A 16 -5.90 15.53 -7.79
CA ARG A 16 -6.60 15.21 -6.55
C ARG A 16 -6.75 16.43 -5.66
N ASN A 17 -5.68 17.20 -5.46
CA ASN A 17 -5.74 18.45 -4.69
C ASN A 17 -6.60 19.50 -5.37
N PHE A 18 -6.55 19.58 -6.69
CA PHE A 18 -7.45 20.43 -7.47
C PHE A 18 -8.92 20.02 -7.25
N LEU A 19 -9.23 18.72 -7.31
CA LEU A 19 -10.58 18.20 -7.02
C LEU A 19 -10.98 18.41 -5.56
N LEU A 20 -10.09 18.18 -4.61
CA LEU A 20 -10.37 18.44 -3.18
C LEU A 20 -10.55 19.93 -2.88
N LYS A 21 -9.87 20.81 -3.62
CA LYS A 21 -9.93 22.27 -3.43
C LYS A 21 -11.18 22.88 -4.09
N TYR A 22 -11.54 22.45 -5.28
CA TYR A 22 -12.60 23.08 -6.08
C TYR A 22 -13.85 22.23 -6.25
N PHE A 23 -13.76 20.91 -6.06
CA PHE A 23 -14.84 19.93 -6.30
C PHE A 23 -15.00 18.93 -5.14
N LYS A 24 -14.67 19.35 -3.90
CA LYS A 24 -14.60 18.49 -2.70
C LYS A 24 -15.81 17.57 -2.56
N LYS A 25 -17.02 18.14 -2.63
CA LYS A 25 -18.28 17.41 -2.47
C LYS A 25 -18.45 16.31 -3.52
N SER A 26 -18.23 16.63 -4.79
CA SER A 26 -18.34 15.66 -5.90
C SER A 26 -17.25 14.59 -5.82
N TYR A 27 -16.06 14.95 -5.35
CA TYR A 27 -14.96 14.00 -5.14
C TYR A 27 -15.24 13.03 -3.99
N GLU A 28 -15.74 13.52 -2.86
CA GLU A 28 -16.15 12.69 -1.71
C GLU A 28 -17.31 11.75 -2.09
N GLU A 29 -18.32 12.26 -2.79
CA GLU A 29 -19.45 11.47 -3.27
C GLU A 29 -19.01 10.38 -4.28
N HIS A 30 -18.09 10.70 -5.19
CA HIS A 30 -17.51 9.72 -6.10
C HIS A 30 -16.82 8.57 -5.35
N ASN A 31 -16.04 8.90 -4.32
CA ASN A 31 -15.34 7.90 -3.52
C ASN A 31 -16.30 7.02 -2.73
N ILE A 32 -17.33 7.61 -2.10
CA ILE A 32 -18.38 6.86 -1.40
C ILE A 32 -19.08 5.89 -2.36
N ASN A 33 -19.46 6.36 -3.55
CA ASN A 33 -20.10 5.52 -4.57
C ASN A 33 -19.19 4.37 -5.00
N LYS A 34 -17.91 4.64 -5.23
CA LYS A 34 -16.92 3.63 -5.63
C LYS A 34 -16.76 2.53 -4.58
N VAL A 35 -16.56 2.91 -3.32
CA VAL A 35 -16.43 1.96 -2.20
C VAL A 35 -17.70 1.11 -2.10
N PHE A 36 -18.87 1.75 -2.09
CA PHE A 36 -20.14 1.03 -1.96
C PHE A 36 -20.40 0.07 -3.13
N ILE A 37 -20.09 0.47 -4.38
CA ILE A 37 -20.20 -0.40 -5.57
C ILE A 37 -19.35 -1.67 -5.40
N ASN A 38 -18.12 -1.54 -4.91
CA ASN A 38 -17.24 -2.68 -4.70
C ASN A 38 -17.78 -3.64 -3.64
N SER A 39 -18.55 -3.15 -2.67
CA SER A 39 -19.16 -3.96 -1.61
C SER A 39 -20.51 -4.58 -1.98
N LYS A 40 -21.14 -4.21 -3.11
CA LYS A 40 -22.52 -4.64 -3.46
C LYS A 40 -22.70 -6.15 -3.50
N HIS A 41 -21.74 -6.88 -4.06
CA HIS A 41 -21.82 -8.34 -4.13
C HIS A 41 -21.85 -8.97 -2.74
N ILE A 42 -20.95 -8.52 -1.86
CA ILE A 42 -20.85 -9.01 -0.48
C ILE A 42 -22.12 -8.64 0.30
N ILE A 43 -22.62 -7.41 0.16
CA ILE A 43 -23.89 -6.97 0.76
C ILE A 43 -25.04 -7.89 0.34
N LEU A 44 -25.14 -8.21 -0.95
CA LEU A 44 -26.18 -9.09 -1.46
C LEU A 44 -26.07 -10.51 -0.90
N GLN A 45 -24.86 -11.06 -0.81
CA GLN A 45 -24.59 -12.34 -0.17
C GLN A 45 -24.99 -12.35 1.31
N LEU A 46 -24.61 -11.31 2.06
CA LEU A 46 -24.94 -11.19 3.49
C LEU A 46 -26.46 -11.17 3.72
N ILE A 47 -27.20 -10.44 2.88
CA ILE A 47 -28.66 -10.34 2.98
C ILE A 47 -29.34 -11.66 2.61
N LEU A 48 -28.98 -12.26 1.46
CA LEU A 48 -29.70 -13.41 0.91
C LEU A 48 -29.29 -14.76 1.51
N ASN A 49 -28.02 -14.91 1.87
CA ASN A 49 -27.46 -16.21 2.28
C ASN A 49 -27.16 -16.27 3.78
N GLU A 50 -26.79 -15.14 4.39
CA GLU A 50 -26.36 -15.10 5.79
C GLU A 50 -27.41 -14.46 6.73
N ASN A 51 -28.58 -14.08 6.19
CA ASN A 51 -29.70 -13.49 6.91
C ASN A 51 -29.33 -12.23 7.73
N PHE A 52 -28.47 -11.38 7.17
CA PHE A 52 -28.19 -10.06 7.73
C PHE A 52 -29.35 -9.12 7.42
N ASN A 53 -30.21 -8.90 8.41
CA ASN A 53 -31.48 -8.19 8.24
C ASN A 53 -31.43 -6.72 8.69
N ASP A 54 -30.29 -6.24 9.19
CA ASP A 54 -30.13 -4.87 9.68
C ASP A 54 -28.85 -4.20 9.17
N SER A 55 -28.93 -2.89 8.91
CA SER A 55 -27.84 -2.10 8.33
C SER A 55 -26.59 -2.05 9.21
N LYS A 56 -26.76 -2.11 10.54
CA LYS A 56 -25.66 -2.01 11.51
C LYS A 56 -24.77 -3.25 11.47
N LYS A 57 -25.34 -4.45 11.38
CA LYS A 57 -24.58 -5.70 11.22
C LYS A 57 -23.82 -5.74 9.90
N ILE A 58 -24.48 -5.34 8.80
CA ILE A 58 -23.83 -5.32 7.47
C ILE A 58 -22.66 -4.34 7.49
N TYR A 59 -22.86 -3.14 8.03
CA TYR A 59 -21.81 -2.14 8.16
C TYR A 59 -20.62 -2.63 8.98
N ASN A 60 -20.86 -3.18 10.18
CA ASN A 60 -19.79 -3.65 11.05
C ASN A 60 -19.00 -4.82 10.44
N PHE A 61 -19.69 -5.73 9.74
CA PHE A 61 -19.02 -6.81 9.02
C PHE A 61 -18.07 -6.26 7.95
N LEU A 62 -18.58 -5.38 7.08
CA LEU A 62 -17.78 -4.79 6.01
C LEU A 62 -16.67 -3.88 6.54
N LEU A 63 -16.87 -3.26 7.70
CA LEU A 63 -15.86 -2.46 8.39
C LEU A 63 -14.70 -3.33 8.87
N ASN A 64 -15.01 -4.44 9.54
CA ASN A 64 -14.01 -5.38 10.07
C ASN A 64 -13.20 -6.04 8.94
N GLU A 65 -13.85 -6.34 7.80
CA GLU A 65 -13.18 -6.85 6.60
C GLU A 65 -12.43 -5.78 5.80
N GLY A 66 -12.46 -4.51 6.24
CA GLY A 66 -11.81 -3.39 5.55
C GLY A 66 -12.44 -3.01 4.21
N SER A 67 -13.61 -3.56 3.88
CA SER A 67 -14.33 -3.34 2.62
C SER A 67 -14.93 -1.93 2.49
N LEU A 68 -15.04 -1.19 3.60
CA LEU A 68 -15.58 0.17 3.66
C LEU A 68 -14.52 1.27 3.59
N LYS A 69 -13.25 0.92 3.40
CA LYS A 69 -12.15 1.89 3.32
C LYS A 69 -12.22 2.72 2.04
N ILE A 70 -12.23 4.05 2.20
CA ILE A 70 -12.08 5.02 1.10
C ILE A 70 -10.62 5.06 0.64
N VAL A 71 -9.69 5.03 1.60
CA VAL A 71 -8.26 4.92 1.36
C VAL A 71 -7.77 3.66 2.02
N LYS A 72 -7.19 2.73 1.24
CA LYS A 72 -6.78 1.40 1.71
C LYS A 72 -5.83 1.43 2.92
N ASN A 73 -5.01 2.48 3.02
CA ASN A 73 -3.91 2.61 3.97
C ASN A 73 -4.20 3.58 5.13
N ASP A 74 -5.42 4.13 5.21
CA ASP A 74 -5.85 4.95 6.34
C ASP A 74 -6.99 4.24 7.06
N ASN A 75 -6.70 3.74 8.27
CA ASN A 75 -7.67 3.03 9.09
C ASN A 75 -8.82 3.93 9.56
N ASN A 76 -8.65 5.25 9.50
CA ASN A 76 -9.68 6.23 9.82
C ASN A 76 -10.42 6.71 8.56
N SER A 77 -9.96 6.34 7.37
CA SER A 77 -10.59 6.70 6.09
C SER A 77 -11.62 5.66 5.67
N VAL A 78 -12.77 5.68 6.35
CA VAL A 78 -13.90 4.78 6.12
C VAL A 78 -15.12 5.60 5.70
N ILE A 79 -15.97 5.06 4.82
CA ILE A 79 -17.29 5.66 4.61
C ILE A 79 -18.04 5.72 5.94
N SER A 80 -18.61 6.87 6.28
CA SER A 80 -19.38 6.99 7.51
C SER A 80 -20.64 6.11 7.46
N TYR A 81 -21.10 5.66 8.63
CA TYR A 81 -22.32 4.86 8.75
C TYR A 81 -23.54 5.53 8.10
N ILE A 82 -23.68 6.85 8.28
CA ILE A 82 -24.76 7.64 7.66
C ILE A 82 -24.70 7.56 6.12
N ASN A 83 -23.52 7.76 5.53
CA ASN A 83 -23.35 7.69 4.08
C ASN A 83 -23.56 6.27 3.55
N PHE A 84 -23.15 5.26 4.32
CA PHE A 84 -23.43 3.86 4.02
C PHE A 84 -24.93 3.56 4.03
N CYS A 85 -25.66 3.96 5.07
CA CYS A 85 -27.11 3.73 5.20
C CYS A 85 -27.87 4.32 4.02
N ARG A 86 -27.54 5.56 3.61
CA ARG A 86 -28.15 6.19 2.41
C ARG A 86 -27.94 5.36 1.15
N LYS A 87 -26.72 4.85 0.93
CA LYS A 87 -26.41 4.02 -0.25
C LYS A 87 -27.03 2.63 -0.17
N LEU A 88 -27.12 2.06 1.04
CA LEU A 88 -27.76 0.79 1.28
C LEU A 88 -29.26 0.87 1.03
N GLU A 89 -29.92 1.93 1.50
CA GLU A 89 -31.33 2.20 1.26
C GLU A 89 -31.62 2.32 -0.25
N GLU A 90 -30.84 3.12 -0.99
CA GLU A 90 -30.93 3.20 -2.46
C GLU A 90 -30.84 1.81 -3.12
N PHE A 91 -29.89 0.98 -2.67
CA PHE A 91 -29.64 -0.34 -3.24
C PHE A 91 -30.75 -1.35 -2.91
N VAL A 92 -31.17 -1.42 -1.66
CA VAL A 92 -32.20 -2.33 -1.13
C VAL A 92 -33.55 -2.01 -1.79
N ASN A 93 -33.91 -0.74 -1.90
CA ASN A 93 -35.13 -0.30 -2.60
C ASN A 93 -35.10 -0.65 -4.09
N SER A 94 -33.95 -0.46 -4.76
CA SER A 94 -33.81 -0.82 -6.18
C SER A 94 -33.92 -2.32 -6.48
N LYS A 95 -33.70 -3.15 -5.45
CA LYS A 95 -33.71 -4.63 -5.55
C LYS A 95 -34.87 -5.29 -4.81
N ASN A 96 -35.78 -4.50 -4.22
CA ASN A 96 -36.89 -4.98 -3.38
C ASN A 96 -36.41 -5.94 -2.27
N LEU A 97 -35.27 -5.65 -1.66
CA LEU A 97 -34.74 -6.44 -0.54
C LEU A 97 -35.38 -5.98 0.78
N LEU A 98 -35.53 -6.89 1.74
CA LEU A 98 -36.08 -6.57 3.06
C LEU A 98 -34.94 -6.43 4.07
N VAL A 99 -34.48 -5.20 4.29
CA VAL A 99 -33.43 -4.87 5.28
C VAL A 99 -33.90 -3.68 6.11
N ASN A 100 -33.77 -3.77 7.43
CA ASN A 100 -34.05 -2.67 8.34
C ASN A 100 -32.88 -1.69 8.35
N ILE A 101 -33.11 -0.47 7.84
CA ILE A 101 -32.14 0.63 7.91
C ILE A 101 -32.33 1.35 9.24
N ILE A 102 -31.30 1.30 10.10
CA ILE A 102 -31.30 1.96 11.41
C ILE A 102 -30.49 3.25 11.27
N GLU A 103 -31.16 4.39 11.14
CA GLU A 103 -30.52 5.70 11.17
C GLU A 103 -30.22 6.11 12.62
N GLU A 104 -28.96 6.41 12.92
CA GLU A 104 -28.59 7.01 14.22
C GLU A 104 -28.76 8.54 14.12
N ASN A 105 -29.59 9.11 15.00
CA ASN A 105 -29.65 10.56 15.18
C ASN A 105 -28.33 11.05 15.75
N THR A 106 -27.71 12.02 15.08
CA THR A 106 -26.46 12.68 15.47
C THR A 106 -26.51 13.20 16.91
N GLN A 107 -25.90 12.47 17.85
CA GLN A 107 -25.23 12.94 19.07
C GLN A 107 -24.77 11.74 19.91
N GLU A 108 -23.66 11.12 19.53
CA GLU A 108 -22.74 10.42 20.45
C GLU A 108 -21.50 10.03 19.63
N GLU A 109 -20.51 10.92 19.63
CA GLU A 109 -19.14 10.51 19.34
C GLU A 109 -18.75 9.49 20.41
N LEU A 110 -18.71 8.21 20.01
CA LEU A 110 -18.09 7.16 20.81
C LEU A 110 -16.59 7.48 20.95
N ASN A 111 -16.26 8.20 22.01
CA ASN A 111 -14.94 8.27 22.61
C ASN A 111 -14.53 6.84 23.01
N ILE A 112 -13.81 6.14 22.12
CA ILE A 112 -13.02 4.98 22.52
C ILE A 112 -11.71 5.51 23.08
N GLN A 113 -11.75 5.95 24.34
CA GLN A 113 -10.57 6.13 25.16
C GLN A 113 -10.16 4.78 25.78
N ASN A 114 -8.85 4.53 25.71
CA ASN A 114 -8.04 3.66 26.57
C ASN A 114 -7.84 2.20 26.12
N ASN A 115 -6.70 1.92 25.49
CA ASN A 115 -5.47 1.51 26.19
C ASN A 115 -4.49 0.93 25.18
N ILE A 116 -3.57 1.77 24.70
CA ILE A 116 -2.28 1.29 24.19
C ILE A 116 -1.24 2.13 24.91
N GLN A 117 -0.33 1.45 25.60
CA GLN A 117 0.86 2.06 26.17
C GLN A 117 1.67 2.64 25.01
N ASP A 118 1.52 3.94 24.77
CA ASP A 118 2.39 4.70 23.89
C ASP A 118 3.75 4.87 24.58
N SER A 119 4.63 3.90 24.34
CA SER A 119 6.05 4.21 24.23
C SER A 119 6.39 4.28 22.76
N GLU A 120 6.16 5.42 22.12
CA GLU A 120 7.03 5.88 21.04
C GLU A 120 6.84 7.38 20.82
N ILE A 121 7.97 8.06 20.88
CA ILE A 121 8.12 9.50 20.70
C ILE A 121 7.57 9.85 19.31
N VAL A 122 6.48 10.63 19.28
CA VAL A 122 6.02 11.29 18.05
C VAL A 122 7.08 12.30 17.65
N GLU A 123 8.00 11.90 16.77
CA GLU A 123 8.77 12.86 15.99
C GLU A 123 7.77 13.69 15.17
N ILE A 124 7.80 15.00 15.39
CA ILE A 124 7.05 15.98 14.60
C ILE A 124 7.49 15.79 13.13
N LEU A 125 6.64 15.15 12.32
CA LEU A 125 6.89 14.90 10.90
C LEU A 125 6.98 16.23 10.16
N ASP A 126 8.16 16.56 9.66
CA ASP A 126 8.43 17.76 8.88
C ASP A 126 7.80 17.62 7.47
N ASN A 127 6.52 17.95 7.37
CA ASN A 127 5.72 17.84 6.14
C ASN A 127 6.17 18.76 4.99
N THR A 128 7.26 19.51 5.16
CA THR A 128 7.79 20.41 4.15
C THR A 128 8.83 19.75 3.24
N LYS A 129 9.50 18.69 3.69
CA LYS A 129 10.57 18.04 2.91
C LYS A 129 10.02 17.14 1.81
N ARG A 130 10.46 17.42 0.58
CA ARG A 130 10.07 16.72 -0.65
C ARG A 130 11.29 16.18 -1.36
N ILE A 131 11.12 15.05 -2.04
CA ILE A 131 12.18 14.31 -2.72
C ILE A 131 11.65 13.81 -4.05
N ASP A 132 12.49 13.88 -5.07
CA ASP A 132 12.19 13.38 -6.40
C ASP A 132 12.58 11.90 -6.49
N ILE A 133 11.62 11.06 -6.86
CA ILE A 133 11.81 9.64 -7.14
C ILE A 133 11.86 9.46 -8.65
N GLU A 134 12.98 8.94 -9.15
CA GLU A 134 13.10 8.58 -10.56
C GLU A 134 12.31 7.30 -10.86
N LEU A 135 11.49 7.34 -11.90
CA LEU A 135 10.69 6.23 -12.39
C LEU A 135 11.42 5.43 -13.47
N ILE A 136 10.95 4.22 -13.77
CA ILE A 136 11.57 3.30 -14.74
C ILE A 136 11.68 3.93 -16.13
N ASP A 137 10.73 4.78 -16.51
CA ASP A 137 10.73 5.53 -17.78
C ASP A 137 11.69 6.73 -17.82
N GLY A 138 12.37 7.03 -16.70
CA GLY A 138 13.30 8.15 -16.54
C GLY A 138 12.64 9.47 -16.14
N SER A 139 11.32 9.50 -15.95
CA SER A 139 10.62 10.64 -15.37
C SER A 139 10.87 10.73 -13.85
N PHE A 140 10.51 11.86 -13.24
CA PHE A 140 10.66 12.09 -11.81
C PHE A 140 9.31 12.45 -11.18
N GLU A 141 8.98 11.81 -10.06
CA GLU A 141 7.85 12.19 -9.22
C GLU A 141 8.30 12.75 -7.87
N THR A 142 7.85 13.96 -7.56
CA THR A 142 8.13 14.61 -6.27
C THR A 142 7.16 14.14 -5.20
N HIS A 143 7.69 13.50 -4.15
CA HIS A 143 6.91 12.97 -3.03
C HIS A 143 7.34 13.56 -1.69
N ASN A 144 6.43 13.54 -0.72
CA ASN A 144 6.73 13.89 0.66
C ASN A 144 7.47 12.72 1.35
N ILE A 145 8.47 13.01 2.20
CA ILE A 145 9.21 11.97 2.94
C ILE A 145 8.27 11.10 3.78
N SER A 146 7.30 11.70 4.47
CA SER A 146 6.31 11.01 5.31
C SER A 146 5.45 10.04 4.49
N PHE A 147 5.21 10.35 3.21
CA PHE A 147 4.54 9.44 2.29
C PHE A 147 5.45 8.25 1.96
N LEU A 148 6.70 8.49 1.56
CA LEU A 148 7.62 7.41 1.17
C LEU A 148 7.97 6.44 2.32
N LYS A 149 7.83 6.88 3.58
CA LYS A 149 7.95 6.02 4.77
C LYS A 149 6.86 4.96 4.91
N ASN A 150 5.71 5.15 4.24
CA ASN A 150 4.53 4.30 4.39
C ASN A 150 4.01 3.75 3.05
N TYR A 151 4.58 4.19 1.92
CA TYR A 151 4.04 3.91 0.59
C TYR A 151 5.15 3.60 -0.42
N TYR A 152 4.74 2.91 -1.49
CA TYR A 152 5.53 2.63 -2.67
C TYR A 152 4.71 2.86 -3.93
N LEU A 153 5.39 3.18 -5.03
CA LEU A 153 4.74 3.60 -6.27
C LEU A 153 4.45 2.38 -7.14
N VAL A 154 3.18 2.24 -7.51
CA VAL A 154 2.70 1.22 -8.44
C VAL A 154 1.82 1.85 -9.51
N GLU A 155 1.79 1.27 -10.70
CA GLU A 155 0.92 1.74 -11.78
C GLU A 155 -0.57 1.52 -11.44
N GLU A 156 -1.36 2.60 -11.39
CA GLU A 156 -2.76 2.55 -10.91
C GLU A 156 -3.74 1.82 -11.87
N PHE A 157 -3.30 1.41 -13.07
CA PHE A 157 -4.16 0.83 -14.12
C PHE A 157 -3.62 -0.42 -14.81
N SER A 158 -2.52 -1.01 -14.34
CA SER A 158 -1.90 -2.14 -15.05
C SER A 158 -2.67 -3.46 -14.94
N GLY A 159 -3.66 -3.54 -14.05
CA GLY A 159 -4.39 -4.78 -13.75
C GLY A 159 -3.56 -5.80 -12.96
N LYS A 160 -2.26 -5.56 -12.78
CA LYS A 160 -1.37 -6.34 -11.91
C LYS A 160 -1.41 -5.78 -10.50
N LYS A 161 -1.36 -6.68 -9.50
CA LYS A 161 -1.34 -6.28 -8.08
C LYS A 161 -0.05 -5.54 -7.71
N PHE A 162 1.06 -5.92 -8.35
CA PHE A 162 2.36 -5.30 -8.17
C PHE A 162 2.85 -4.88 -9.55
N ASP A 163 2.96 -3.57 -9.76
CA ASP A 163 3.55 -3.01 -10.96
C ASP A 163 4.41 -1.82 -10.57
N PHE A 164 5.56 -2.13 -9.97
CA PHE A 164 6.44 -1.12 -9.41
C PHE A 164 6.99 -0.25 -10.53
N ILE A 165 6.77 1.06 -10.42
CA ILE A 165 7.23 2.03 -11.42
C ILE A 165 8.51 2.76 -11.00
N GLU A 166 9.04 2.45 -9.81
CA GLU A 166 10.23 3.08 -9.25
C GLU A 166 11.51 2.54 -9.89
N LYS A 167 12.39 3.43 -10.36
CA LYS A 167 13.67 3.02 -10.97
C LYS A 167 14.61 2.38 -9.95
N ASN A 168 14.65 2.92 -8.73
CA ASN A 168 15.55 2.46 -7.67
C ASN A 168 14.93 1.31 -6.88
N LEU A 169 14.70 0.20 -7.59
CA LEU A 169 14.23 -1.05 -7.02
C LEU A 169 15.38 -2.06 -6.89
N TYR A 170 15.47 -2.69 -5.72
CA TYR A 170 16.47 -3.70 -5.39
C TYR A 170 15.79 -4.94 -4.82
N LEU A 171 16.34 -6.13 -5.10
CA LEU A 171 15.90 -7.37 -4.46
C LEU A 171 17.07 -7.97 -3.68
N ILE A 172 16.84 -8.21 -2.40
CA ILE A 172 17.69 -9.03 -1.54
C ILE A 172 17.17 -10.47 -1.62
N PRO A 173 17.90 -11.39 -2.25
CA PRO A 173 17.46 -12.78 -2.37
C PRO A 173 17.63 -13.52 -1.03
N SER A 174 16.83 -14.56 -0.80
CA SER A 174 17.17 -15.57 0.22
C SER A 174 18.27 -16.51 -0.28
N PHE A 175 18.27 -16.79 -1.58
CA PHE A 175 19.18 -17.67 -2.27
C PHE A 175 19.46 -17.17 -3.70
N ASP A 176 20.72 -17.23 -4.13
CA ASP A 176 21.13 -16.95 -5.51
C ASP A 176 22.42 -17.70 -5.85
N GLU A 177 22.46 -18.41 -6.99
CA GLU A 177 23.65 -19.13 -7.50
C GLU A 177 24.40 -20.00 -6.45
N GLY A 178 23.68 -20.74 -5.59
CA GLY A 178 24.30 -21.58 -4.56
C GLY A 178 24.71 -20.83 -3.28
N LYS A 179 24.45 -19.52 -3.20
CA LYS A 179 24.69 -18.67 -2.04
C LYS A 179 23.40 -18.46 -1.27
N VAL A 180 23.44 -18.69 0.04
CA VAL A 180 22.39 -18.36 1.00
C VAL A 180 22.74 -17.03 1.66
N PHE A 181 21.80 -16.09 1.65
CA PHE A 181 22.01 -14.74 2.18
C PHE A 181 21.40 -14.63 3.58
N ASP A 182 22.18 -14.16 4.55
CA ASP A 182 21.68 -13.86 5.90
C ASP A 182 21.12 -12.43 5.91
N PHE A 183 19.79 -12.30 5.81
CA PHE A 183 19.12 -11.00 5.78
C PHE A 183 19.46 -10.11 6.99
N LYS A 184 19.64 -10.69 8.19
CA LYS A 184 19.99 -9.92 9.39
C LYS A 184 21.38 -9.30 9.26
N MET A 185 22.32 -10.02 8.65
CA MET A 185 23.66 -9.51 8.39
C MET A 185 23.70 -8.56 7.18
N ILE A 186 22.89 -8.81 6.15
CA ILE A 186 22.72 -7.91 5.02
C ILE A 186 22.14 -6.55 5.46
N LYS A 187 21.17 -6.52 6.38
CA LYS A 187 20.68 -5.25 6.96
C LYS A 187 21.81 -4.43 7.59
N LYS A 188 22.72 -5.09 8.32
CA LYS A 188 23.90 -4.41 8.89
C LYS A 188 24.83 -3.90 7.80
N LEU A 189 25.10 -4.71 6.77
CA LEU A 189 25.91 -4.29 5.62
C LEU A 189 25.37 -3.02 4.95
N ILE A 190 24.07 -3.00 4.68
CA ILE A 190 23.37 -1.86 4.07
C ILE A 190 23.52 -0.60 4.93
N LYS A 191 23.35 -0.75 6.26
CA LYS A 191 23.51 0.34 7.23
C LYS A 191 24.93 0.89 7.31
N ASP A 192 25.93 0.00 7.28
CA ASP A 192 27.34 0.36 7.43
C ASP A 192 27.91 1.02 6.17
N THR A 193 27.52 0.54 4.98
CA THR A 193 28.16 0.92 3.72
C THR A 193 27.45 2.05 2.98
N LYS A 194 26.12 2.16 3.15
CA LYS A 194 25.27 3.19 2.53
C LYS A 194 25.46 3.34 1.01
N LEU A 195 25.69 2.23 0.31
CA LEU A 195 25.88 2.22 -1.14
C LEU A 195 24.57 2.39 -1.92
N MET A 196 23.44 2.04 -1.30
CA MET A 196 22.14 2.14 -1.93
C MET A 196 21.67 3.60 -1.96
N PRO A 197 21.07 4.08 -3.06
CA PRO A 197 20.47 5.41 -3.10
C PRO A 197 19.39 5.56 -2.03
N GLU A 198 19.36 6.70 -1.34
CA GLU A 198 18.30 7.02 -0.39
C GLU A 198 16.91 6.94 -1.05
N TYR A 199 15.91 6.50 -0.27
CA TYR A 199 14.52 6.27 -0.69
C TYR A 199 14.30 5.13 -1.71
N SER A 200 15.31 4.31 -1.97
CA SER A 200 15.16 3.10 -2.80
C SER A 200 14.11 2.15 -2.24
N LEU A 201 13.37 1.49 -3.14
CA LEU A 201 12.47 0.40 -2.81
C LEU A 201 13.28 -0.90 -2.75
N VAL A 202 13.10 -1.66 -1.68
CA VAL A 202 13.87 -2.88 -1.42
C VAL A 202 12.92 -4.02 -1.16
N LEU A 203 12.97 -5.02 -2.03
CA LEU A 203 12.30 -6.29 -1.85
C LEU A 203 13.24 -7.24 -1.12
N HIS A 204 12.71 -8.05 -0.22
CA HIS A 204 13.42 -9.15 0.40
C HIS A 204 12.62 -10.41 0.15
N ASP A 205 13.21 -11.31 -0.62
CA ASP A 205 12.66 -12.64 -0.84
C ASP A 205 12.93 -13.49 0.41
N ASN A 206 11.85 -13.85 1.12
CA ASN A 206 11.88 -14.80 2.23
C ASN A 206 11.10 -16.08 1.91
N SER A 207 10.91 -16.37 0.62
CA SER A 207 10.04 -17.45 0.15
C SER A 207 10.39 -18.81 0.75
N ASN A 208 11.68 -19.09 0.94
CA ASN A 208 12.18 -20.33 1.53
C ASN A 208 11.83 -20.52 3.03
N THR A 209 11.44 -19.44 3.73
CA THR A 209 11.13 -19.48 5.17
C THR A 209 9.63 -19.42 5.45
N ASP A 210 8.92 -18.48 4.82
CA ASP A 210 7.50 -18.21 5.10
C ASP A 210 6.65 -17.96 3.85
N ALA A 211 7.19 -18.27 2.67
CA ALA A 211 6.56 -18.06 1.38
C ALA A 211 6.18 -16.59 1.09
N LYS A 212 6.84 -15.60 1.72
CA LYS A 212 6.57 -14.16 1.48
C LYS A 212 7.74 -13.41 0.86
N ILE A 213 7.38 -12.31 0.21
CA ILE A 213 8.28 -11.23 -0.17
C ILE A 213 7.92 -10.02 0.67
N TYR A 214 8.93 -9.41 1.28
CA TYR A 214 8.81 -8.23 2.12
C TYR A 214 9.24 -6.99 1.35
N ILE A 215 8.51 -5.89 1.52
CA ILE A 215 8.77 -4.60 0.89
C ILE A 215 9.27 -3.64 1.96
N TYR A 216 10.42 -3.03 1.69
CA TYR A 216 11.06 -2.03 2.54
C TYR A 216 11.37 -0.76 1.76
N ARG A 217 11.42 0.36 2.47
CA ARG A 217 12.02 1.61 2.00
C ARG A 217 13.39 1.78 2.65
N TYR A 218 14.41 2.08 1.86
CA TYR A 218 15.71 2.47 2.39
C TYR A 218 15.71 3.95 2.77
N ILE A 219 15.85 4.27 4.04
CA ILE A 219 15.87 5.65 4.56
C ILE A 219 16.96 5.79 5.62
N ASN A 220 17.87 6.74 5.42
CA ASN A 220 18.94 7.12 6.34
C ASN A 220 19.82 5.93 6.79
N GLY A 221 20.09 4.98 5.89
CA GLY A 221 20.84 3.77 6.23
C GLY A 221 20.01 2.60 6.73
N ASP A 222 18.71 2.78 7.01
CA ASP A 222 17.86 1.73 7.57
C ASP A 222 16.78 1.27 6.58
N LEU A 223 16.35 0.01 6.71
CA LEU A 223 15.24 -0.57 5.95
C LEU A 223 13.95 -0.47 6.76
N ILE A 224 13.09 0.47 6.38
CA ILE A 224 11.77 0.68 6.98
C ILE A 224 10.77 -0.25 6.30
N PHE A 225 10.08 -1.08 7.07
CA PHE A 225 9.09 -2.01 6.54
C PHE A 225 7.86 -1.27 6.02
N LEU A 226 7.38 -1.64 4.83
CA LEU A 226 6.18 -1.07 4.21
C LEU A 226 5.04 -2.09 4.16
N ASP A 227 5.30 -3.27 3.57
CA ASP A 227 4.25 -4.26 3.24
C ASP A 227 4.86 -5.64 2.93
N SER A 228 4.02 -6.68 2.78
CA SER A 228 4.46 -8.01 2.35
C SER A 228 3.42 -8.69 1.47
N PHE A 229 3.87 -9.59 0.59
CA PHE A 229 2.98 -10.35 -0.28
C PHE A 229 3.44 -11.78 -0.50
N SER A 230 2.53 -12.63 -0.98
CA SER A 230 2.85 -14.04 -1.28
C SER A 230 3.86 -14.14 -2.41
N SER A 231 4.92 -14.91 -2.19
CA SER A 231 5.98 -15.19 -3.17
C SER A 231 5.47 -15.78 -4.48
N ILE A 232 4.28 -16.41 -4.49
CA ILE A 232 3.63 -16.93 -5.70
C ILE A 232 3.35 -15.81 -6.72
N LEU A 233 3.12 -14.58 -6.25
CA LEU A 233 2.82 -13.41 -7.08
C LEU A 233 4.07 -12.83 -7.76
N ILE A 234 5.27 -13.37 -7.49
CA ILE A 234 6.52 -12.94 -8.11
C ILE A 234 6.54 -13.21 -9.62
N VAL A 235 5.81 -14.24 -10.07
CA VAL A 235 5.76 -14.66 -11.48
C VAL A 235 5.23 -13.52 -12.36
N ASP A 236 4.29 -12.72 -11.86
CA ASP A 236 3.68 -11.61 -12.61
C ASP A 236 4.63 -10.43 -12.86
N ILE A 237 5.75 -10.39 -12.11
CA ILE A 237 6.74 -9.30 -12.07
C ILE A 237 8.19 -9.81 -12.25
N LEU A 238 8.37 -10.99 -12.84
CA LEU A 238 9.65 -11.70 -12.86
C LEU A 238 10.79 -10.91 -13.52
N ASP A 239 10.52 -10.23 -14.64
CA ASP A 239 11.52 -9.42 -15.35
C ASP A 239 12.05 -8.28 -14.49
N LEU A 240 11.13 -7.58 -13.81
CA LEU A 240 11.43 -6.47 -12.92
C LEU A 240 12.20 -6.96 -11.69
N ILE A 241 11.84 -8.13 -11.17
CA ILE A 241 12.54 -8.80 -10.07
C ILE A 241 13.99 -9.16 -10.45
N ASN A 242 14.20 -9.73 -11.65
CA ASN A 242 15.53 -10.09 -12.13
C ASN A 242 16.43 -8.85 -12.28
N LEU A 243 15.87 -7.74 -12.78
CA LEU A 243 16.59 -6.46 -12.85
C LEU A 243 16.95 -5.94 -11.45
N ALA A 244 16.03 -6.01 -10.50
CA ALA A 244 16.23 -5.58 -9.11
C ALA A 244 17.29 -6.44 -8.38
N LEU A 245 17.29 -7.76 -8.61
CA LEU A 245 18.29 -8.69 -8.10
C LEU A 245 19.68 -8.34 -8.64
N LYS A 246 19.79 -8.19 -9.97
CA LYS A 246 21.05 -7.83 -10.64
C LYS A 246 21.60 -6.51 -10.12
N LYS A 247 20.74 -5.51 -9.89
CA LYS A 247 21.15 -4.24 -9.26
C LYS A 247 21.75 -4.45 -7.88
N PHE A 248 21.10 -5.23 -7.01
CA PHE A 248 21.59 -5.51 -5.66
C PHE A 248 22.93 -6.25 -5.68
N LEU A 249 23.03 -7.35 -6.43
CA LEU A 249 24.25 -8.16 -6.51
C LEU A 249 25.43 -7.36 -7.07
N ASN A 250 25.20 -6.53 -8.09
CA ASN A 250 26.24 -5.67 -8.62
C ASN A 250 26.69 -4.61 -7.61
N LEU A 251 25.74 -3.99 -6.90
CA LEU A 251 26.04 -2.95 -5.93
C LEU A 251 26.89 -3.45 -4.76
N TYR A 252 26.66 -4.70 -4.33
CA TYR A 252 27.34 -5.31 -3.19
C TYR A 252 28.33 -6.41 -3.57
N LYS A 253 28.70 -6.51 -4.85
CA LYS A 253 29.52 -7.59 -5.40
C LYS A 253 30.76 -7.92 -4.55
N ILE A 254 31.51 -6.89 -4.16
CA ILE A 254 32.74 -7.03 -3.36
C ILE A 254 32.52 -7.73 -2.01
N TYR A 255 31.31 -7.67 -1.46
CA TYR A 255 30.94 -8.31 -0.19
C TYR A 255 30.45 -9.74 -0.38
N PHE A 256 30.18 -10.18 -1.61
CA PHE A 256 29.61 -11.49 -1.93
C PHE A 256 30.54 -12.39 -2.76
N ASP A 257 31.81 -11.98 -2.95
CA ASP A 257 32.80 -12.73 -3.73
C ASP A 257 33.24 -14.03 -3.02
N LYS A 258 33.22 -14.07 -1.68
CA LYS A 258 33.63 -15.23 -0.87
C LYS A 258 32.70 -15.41 0.33
N GLU A 259 32.64 -16.63 0.85
CA GLU A 259 31.87 -16.94 2.06
C GLU A 259 32.29 -16.05 3.22
N ASN A 260 31.30 -15.52 3.93
CA ASN A 260 31.52 -14.62 5.06
C ASN A 260 30.25 -14.53 5.92
N LYS A 261 30.15 -13.51 6.78
CA LYS A 261 28.99 -13.32 7.66
C LYS A 261 27.69 -12.97 6.92
N TYR A 262 27.75 -12.52 5.67
CA TYR A 262 26.60 -12.12 4.86
C TYR A 262 26.08 -13.24 3.97
N ILE A 263 26.98 -14.09 3.45
CA ILE A 263 26.67 -15.17 2.51
C ILE A 263 27.34 -16.48 2.92
N LYS A 264 26.63 -17.60 2.75
CA LYS A 264 27.15 -18.97 2.91
C LYS A 264 26.90 -19.76 1.65
N TYR A 265 27.78 -20.69 1.30
CA TYR A 265 27.51 -21.62 0.20
C TYR A 265 26.70 -22.81 0.71
N THR A 266 25.69 -23.23 -0.04
CA THR A 266 25.10 -24.55 0.18
C THR A 266 26.13 -25.60 -0.20
N ASN A 267 26.47 -26.50 0.73
CA ASN A 267 27.27 -27.68 0.40
C ASN A 267 26.53 -28.45 -0.70
N ALA A 268 27.22 -28.70 -1.82
CA ALA A 268 26.78 -29.62 -2.87
C ALA A 268 26.72 -31.06 -2.34
#